data_AF-A0A522SLT1-F1
#
_entry.id   AF-A0A522SLT1-F1
#
_cell.length_a   1.000
_cell.length_b   1.000
_cell.length_c   1.000
_cell.angle_alpha   90.00
_cell.angle_beta   90.00
_cell.angle_gamma   90.00
#
_symmetry.space_group_name_H-M   'P 1'
#
loop_
_entity.id
_entity.type
_entity.pdbx_description
1 polymer ?
#
loop_
_entity_poly.entity_id
_entity_poly.type
_entity_poly.pdbx_seq_one_letter_code
_entity_poly.pdbx_strand_id
1 'polypeptide(L)'
;MIAGIKNYDVIFFQLRKNLYSQLESPLKKELNRLSADIKALITSGKKIGEQPVRMLSQVFNLRIKAIKWLAADAPFNYIETLKDLVPQIEELKANKKLEVLTENLLFALRCNQRVAKAMVGADESSTDTFSAVLPQLPEITYKQFIASLAFTIPDDKAVQKILNWTNASLHIELVMLAADIIYDEGLKIPIKTINELAFLVADAAQEYSALATELGILKSSLPVPSFATLSFDNAFIKEQKQLADLGLDDYSGNLINE
;
A
#
# COMPACT_ATOMS: atom_id res chain seq x y z
N MET A 1 18.73 12.52 -9.06
CA MET A 1 19.27 11.57 -8.07
C MET A 1 18.32 11.63 -6.88
N ILE A 2 17.38 10.69 -6.77
CA ILE A 2 16.42 10.65 -5.66
C ILE A 2 17.21 10.06 -4.49
N ALA A 3 17.46 10.85 -3.45
CA ALA A 3 18.10 10.38 -2.21
C ALA A 3 17.34 9.15 -1.66
N GLY A 4 18.03 8.23 -1.00
CA GLY A 4 17.44 7.00 -0.46
C GLY A 4 16.22 7.29 0.42
N ILE A 5 15.03 7.12 -0.13
CA ILE A 5 13.76 7.29 0.58
C ILE A 5 13.39 5.92 1.16
N LYS A 6 13.16 5.85 2.47
CA LYS A 6 12.51 4.69 3.09
C LYS A 6 11.07 4.61 2.57
N ASN A 7 10.66 3.45 2.07
CA ASN A 7 9.25 3.16 1.81
C ASN A 7 8.52 3.13 3.17
N TYR A 8 7.33 3.72 3.26
CA TYR A 8 6.55 3.88 4.49
C TYR A 8 5.09 3.47 4.26
N ASP A 9 4.90 2.50 3.40
CA ASP A 9 3.59 1.95 3.08
C ASP A 9 3.12 1.04 4.24
N VAL A 10 1.81 0.90 4.45
CA VAL A 10 1.24 -0.04 5.46
C VAL A 10 1.46 0.35 6.93
N ILE A 11 1.74 1.62 7.24
CA ILE A 11 1.98 2.07 8.61
C ILE A 11 0.71 1.92 9.49
N PHE A 12 -0.48 2.15 8.94
CA PHE A 12 -1.68 2.20 9.78
C PHE A 12 -2.09 0.86 10.38
N PHE A 13 -1.83 -0.24 9.68
CA PHE A 13 -2.04 -1.56 10.25
C PHE A 13 -1.17 -1.73 11.50
N GLN A 14 0.12 -1.36 11.42
CA GLN A 14 1.04 -1.40 12.55
C GLN A 14 0.61 -0.46 13.69
N LEU A 15 0.14 0.76 13.36
CA LEU A 15 -0.33 1.71 14.37
C LEU A 15 -1.57 1.19 15.11
N ARG A 16 -2.52 0.56 14.42
CA ARG A 16 -3.76 0.05 15.04
C ARG A 16 -3.52 -1.23 15.84
N LYS A 17 -2.68 -2.14 15.34
CA LYS A 17 -2.42 -3.43 15.98
C LYS A 17 -1.42 -3.39 17.12
N ASN A 18 -0.26 -2.79 16.86
CA ASN A 18 0.92 -3.00 17.70
C ASN A 18 1.32 -1.75 18.51
N LEU A 19 1.00 -0.55 17.99
CA LEU A 19 1.44 0.71 18.60
C LEU A 19 0.29 1.56 19.18
N TYR A 20 -0.96 1.09 19.12
CA TYR A 20 -2.15 1.89 19.44
C TYR A 20 -2.18 2.43 20.88
N SER A 21 -1.65 1.64 21.83
CA SER A 21 -1.54 2.02 23.24
C SER A 21 -0.50 3.11 23.47
N GLN A 22 0.47 3.25 22.57
CA GLN A 22 1.59 4.19 22.64
C GLN A 22 1.32 5.51 21.90
N LEU A 23 0.27 5.57 21.08
CA LEU A 23 -0.07 6.76 20.30
C LEU A 23 -0.49 7.94 21.19
N GLU A 24 0.09 9.10 20.92
CA GLU A 24 -0.36 10.37 21.50
C GLU A 24 -1.77 10.78 21.04
N SER A 25 -2.44 11.61 21.84
CA SER A 25 -3.86 11.96 21.65
C SER A 25 -4.20 12.50 20.25
N PRO A 26 -3.41 13.39 19.60
CA PRO A 26 -3.77 13.90 18.27
C PRO A 26 -3.72 12.81 17.19
N LEU A 27 -2.64 12.03 17.12
CA LEU A 27 -2.46 10.97 16.13
C LEU A 27 -3.49 9.84 16.34
N LYS A 28 -3.71 9.45 17.59
CA LYS A 28 -4.72 8.47 17.97
C LYS A 28 -6.13 8.88 17.56
N LYS A 29 -6.48 10.16 17.75
CA LYS A 29 -7.79 10.70 17.35
C LYS A 29 -7.99 10.66 15.83
N GLU A 30 -6.95 10.98 15.07
CA GLU A 30 -7.00 10.95 13.60
C GLU A 30 -7.09 9.51 13.06
N LEU A 31 -6.34 8.56 13.64
CA LEU A 31 -6.45 7.14 13.31
C LEU A 31 -7.85 6.59 13.62
N ASN A 32 -8.42 6.94 14.78
CA ASN A 32 -9.78 6.55 15.15
C ASN A 32 -10.82 7.12 14.18
N ARG A 33 -10.65 8.38 13.77
CA ARG A 33 -11.53 9.02 12.79
C ARG A 33 -11.45 8.33 11.44
N LEU A 34 -10.23 8.05 10.94
CA LEU A 34 -10.04 7.32 9.69
C LEU A 34 -10.68 5.92 9.77
N SER A 35 -10.48 5.21 10.88
CA SER A 35 -11.07 3.89 11.10
C SER A 35 -12.60 3.94 11.09
N ALA A 36 -13.20 4.95 11.71
CA ALA A 36 -14.64 5.16 11.70
C ALA A 36 -15.17 5.49 10.29
N ASP A 37 -14.47 6.35 9.54
CA ASP A 37 -14.82 6.71 8.17
C ASP A 37 -14.73 5.49 7.22
N ILE A 38 -13.70 4.64 7.38
CA ILE A 38 -13.55 3.37 6.64
C ILE A 38 -14.65 2.39 7.00
N LYS A 39 -14.94 2.23 8.30
CA LYS A 39 -16.02 1.36 8.76
C LYS A 39 -17.37 1.79 8.18
N ALA A 40 -17.66 3.08 8.17
CA ALA A 40 -18.86 3.63 7.56
C ALA A 40 -18.90 3.33 6.05
N LEU A 41 -17.77 3.45 5.35
CA LEU A 41 -17.67 3.12 3.93
C LEU A 41 -18.00 1.65 3.65
N ILE A 42 -17.31 0.71 4.30
CA ILE A 42 -17.47 -0.73 4.05
C ILE A 42 -18.82 -1.28 4.51
N THR A 43 -19.51 -0.57 5.41
CA THR A 43 -20.87 -0.95 5.85
C THR A 43 -21.98 -0.26 5.07
N SER A 44 -21.68 0.80 4.31
CA SER A 44 -22.68 1.59 3.58
C SER A 44 -23.33 0.87 2.40
N GLY A 45 -22.73 -0.22 1.91
CA GLY A 45 -23.14 -0.92 0.69
C GLY A 45 -22.88 -0.15 -0.61
N LYS A 46 -22.22 1.02 -0.53
CA LYS A 46 -21.77 1.78 -1.70
C LYS A 46 -20.53 1.14 -2.31
N LYS A 47 -20.33 1.37 -3.60
CA LYS A 47 -19.16 0.91 -4.34
C LYS A 47 -17.89 1.53 -3.74
N ILE A 48 -16.94 0.69 -3.34
CA ILE A 48 -15.68 1.13 -2.73
C ILE A 48 -14.78 1.79 -3.78
N GLY A 49 -14.82 1.40 -5.05
CA GLY A 49 -13.96 2.00 -6.10
C GLY A 49 -14.22 3.48 -6.39
N GLU A 50 -15.35 4.05 -5.95
CA GLU A 50 -15.70 5.47 -6.12
C GLU A 50 -15.34 6.28 -4.87
N GLN A 51 -14.19 5.99 -4.27
CA GLN A 51 -13.79 6.68 -3.05
C GLN A 51 -13.67 8.18 -3.31
N PRO A 52 -14.25 9.01 -2.43
CA PRO A 52 -14.02 10.44 -2.51
C PRO A 52 -12.51 10.70 -2.40
N VAL A 53 -11.97 11.59 -3.23
CA VAL A 53 -10.60 12.14 -3.11
C VAL A 53 -10.26 12.53 -1.66
N ARG A 54 -11.29 12.87 -0.88
CA ARG A 54 -11.22 13.12 0.56
C ARG A 54 -10.64 11.94 1.38
N MET A 55 -10.98 10.68 1.10
CA MET A 55 -10.49 9.54 1.88
C MET A 55 -8.99 9.35 1.64
N LEU A 56 -8.54 9.36 0.39
CA LEU A 56 -7.10 9.32 0.07
C LEU A 56 -6.35 10.50 0.68
N SER A 57 -6.96 11.69 0.71
CA SER A 57 -6.38 12.84 1.40
C SER A 57 -6.22 12.59 2.90
N GLN A 58 -7.18 11.94 3.55
CA GLN A 58 -7.11 11.59 4.98
C GLN A 58 -6.02 10.55 5.23
N VAL A 59 -5.94 9.49 4.40
CA VAL A 59 -4.89 8.47 4.45
C VAL A 59 -3.52 9.14 4.29
N PHE A 60 -3.33 9.97 3.27
CA PHE A 60 -2.05 10.64 3.04
C PHE A 60 -1.62 11.52 4.22
N ASN A 61 -2.52 12.39 4.69
CA ASN A 61 -2.20 13.31 5.78
C ASN A 61 -1.83 12.57 7.07
N LEU A 62 -2.56 11.49 7.39
CA LEU A 62 -2.26 10.66 8.54
C LEU A 62 -0.90 9.95 8.37
N ARG A 63 -0.57 9.51 7.15
CA ARG A 63 0.70 8.83 6.85
C ARG A 63 1.89 9.73 7.14
N ILE A 64 1.85 10.98 6.68
CA ILE A 64 2.92 11.94 6.95
C ILE A 64 3.10 12.15 8.45
N LYS A 65 2.01 12.31 9.22
CA LYS A 65 2.08 12.46 10.68
C LYS A 65 2.64 11.21 11.36
N ALA A 66 2.19 10.03 10.93
CA ALA A 66 2.65 8.76 11.44
C ALA A 66 4.15 8.53 11.21
N ILE A 67 4.65 8.84 10.00
CA ILE A 67 6.08 8.76 9.68
C ILE A 67 6.88 9.69 10.58
N LYS A 68 6.41 10.93 10.78
CA LYS A 68 7.09 11.90 11.67
C LYS A 68 7.14 11.41 13.11
N TRP A 69 6.04 10.84 13.61
CA TRP A 69 5.97 10.27 14.95
C TRP A 69 6.91 9.07 15.10
N LEU A 70 6.90 8.12 14.14
CA LEU A 70 7.80 6.96 14.13
C LEU A 70 9.27 7.34 14.00
N ALA A 71 9.59 8.44 13.32
CA ALA A 71 10.96 8.93 13.17
C ALA A 71 11.47 9.67 14.42
N ALA A 72 10.59 10.05 15.36
CA ALA A 72 10.98 10.75 16.59
C ALA A 72 11.44 9.78 17.69
N ASP A 73 10.88 8.56 17.74
CA ASP A 73 11.22 7.53 18.74
C ASP A 73 12.08 6.40 18.11
N ALA A 74 13.40 6.49 18.27
CA ALA A 74 14.39 5.46 17.92
C ALA A 74 14.43 5.05 16.41
N PRO A 75 15.45 4.34 15.91
CA PRO A 75 15.51 3.98 14.50
C PRO A 75 14.47 2.89 14.17
N PHE A 76 13.26 3.32 13.81
CA PHE A 76 12.22 2.42 13.29
C PHE A 76 12.74 1.68 12.04
N ASN A 77 12.88 0.36 12.15
CA ASN A 77 13.29 -0.50 11.06
C ASN A 77 12.08 -0.97 10.25
N TYR A 78 11.78 -0.23 9.19
CA TYR A 78 10.64 -0.49 8.33
C TYR A 78 10.69 -1.86 7.64
N ILE A 79 11.87 -2.33 7.22
CA ILE A 79 12.01 -3.63 6.52
C ILE A 79 11.69 -4.79 7.45
N GLU A 80 12.10 -4.70 8.73
CA GLU A 80 11.73 -5.68 9.75
C GLU A 80 10.24 -5.61 10.05
N THR A 81 9.68 -4.41 10.18
CA THR A 81 8.24 -4.23 10.40
C THR A 81 7.42 -4.88 9.28
N LEU A 82 7.83 -4.74 8.01
CA LEU A 82 7.15 -5.40 6.88
C LEU A 82 7.20 -6.93 6.92
N LYS A 83 8.21 -7.54 7.57
CA LYS A 83 8.27 -9.00 7.75
C LYS A 83 7.29 -9.45 8.83
N ASP A 84 7.20 -8.69 9.92
CA ASP A 84 6.32 -8.99 11.05
C ASP A 84 4.83 -8.85 10.72
N LEU A 85 4.50 -8.10 9.65
CA LEU A 85 3.14 -7.97 9.16
C LEU A 85 2.61 -9.21 8.43
N VAL A 86 3.49 -10.02 7.82
CA VAL A 86 3.04 -11.18 7.02
C VAL A 86 2.23 -12.19 7.87
N PRO A 87 2.72 -12.66 9.04
CA PRO A 87 1.94 -13.56 9.88
C PRO A 87 0.61 -12.95 10.35
N GLN A 88 0.59 -11.65 10.67
CA GLN A 88 -0.62 -10.95 11.12
C GLN A 88 -1.68 -10.86 10.03
N ILE A 89 -1.27 -10.70 8.77
CA ILE A 89 -2.19 -10.75 7.63
C ILE A 89 -2.64 -12.20 7.37
N GLU A 90 -1.78 -13.19 7.55
CA GLU A 90 -2.17 -14.60 7.42
C GLU A 90 -3.24 -15.03 8.44
N GLU A 91 -3.28 -14.45 9.64
CA GLU A 91 -4.33 -14.69 10.65
C GLU A 91 -5.74 -14.37 10.15
N LEU A 92 -5.87 -13.45 9.18
CA LEU A 92 -7.14 -13.10 8.56
C LEU A 92 -7.80 -14.28 7.85
N LYS A 93 -7.00 -15.27 7.40
CA LYS A 93 -7.49 -16.51 6.76
C LYS A 93 -8.34 -17.39 7.67
N ALA A 94 -8.28 -17.17 9.00
CA ALA A 94 -9.20 -17.82 9.93
C ALA A 94 -10.67 -17.55 9.58
N ASN A 95 -10.95 -16.40 8.94
CA ASN A 95 -12.23 -16.13 8.30
C ASN A 95 -12.15 -16.49 6.81
N LYS A 96 -12.74 -17.63 6.43
CA LYS A 96 -12.77 -18.10 5.03
C LYS A 96 -13.29 -17.08 4.02
N LYS A 97 -14.17 -16.15 4.43
CA LYS A 97 -14.66 -15.09 3.54
C LYS A 97 -13.57 -14.09 3.14
N LEU A 98 -12.52 -13.95 3.95
CA LEU A 98 -11.42 -13.02 3.72
C LEU A 98 -10.26 -13.66 2.96
N GLU A 99 -10.33 -14.94 2.57
CA GLU A 99 -9.20 -15.67 2.00
C GLU A 99 -8.62 -14.98 0.75
N VAL A 100 -9.47 -14.66 -0.23
CA VAL A 100 -9.06 -13.96 -1.46
C VAL A 100 -8.50 -12.57 -1.17
N LEU A 101 -9.18 -11.81 -0.30
CA LEU A 101 -8.68 -10.50 0.14
C LEU A 101 -7.30 -10.64 0.80
N THR A 102 -7.11 -11.65 1.63
CA THR A 102 -5.87 -11.91 2.35
C THR A 102 -4.73 -12.23 1.38
N GLU A 103 -4.96 -13.08 0.38
CA GLU A 103 -3.95 -13.35 -0.66
C GLU A 103 -3.55 -12.08 -1.42
N ASN A 104 -4.51 -11.23 -1.77
CA ASN A 104 -4.22 -9.98 -2.46
C ASN A 104 -3.49 -8.96 -1.56
N LEU A 105 -3.77 -8.93 -0.25
CA LEU A 105 -3.01 -8.15 0.72
C LEU A 105 -1.57 -8.65 0.86
N LEU A 106 -1.36 -9.98 0.90
CA LEU A 106 -0.03 -10.58 0.93
C LEU A 106 0.75 -10.28 -0.35
N PHE A 107 0.09 -10.32 -1.51
CA PHE A 107 0.67 -9.87 -2.78
C PHE A 107 1.10 -8.40 -2.71
N ALA A 108 0.23 -7.50 -2.24
CA ALA A 108 0.56 -6.08 -2.07
C ALA A 108 1.74 -5.86 -1.13
N LEU A 109 1.81 -6.60 -0.02
CA LEU A 109 2.96 -6.59 0.89
C LEU A 109 4.26 -7.02 0.20
N ARG A 110 4.25 -8.08 -0.61
CA ARG A 110 5.42 -8.51 -1.40
C ARG A 110 5.86 -7.42 -2.38
N CYS A 111 4.92 -6.72 -3.01
CA CYS A 111 5.21 -5.59 -3.89
C CYS A 111 5.86 -4.42 -3.14
N ASN A 112 5.29 -4.01 -2.00
CA ASN A 112 5.88 -3.00 -1.11
C ASN A 112 7.28 -3.39 -0.65
N GLN A 113 7.49 -4.65 -0.24
CA GLN A 113 8.81 -5.15 0.15
C GLN A 113 9.84 -5.06 -0.97
N ARG A 114 9.46 -5.38 -2.22
CA ARG A 114 10.36 -5.25 -3.39
C ARG A 114 10.77 -3.80 -3.63
N VAL A 115 9.81 -2.89 -3.61
CA VAL A 115 10.08 -1.45 -3.78
C VAL A 115 10.93 -0.92 -2.64
N ALA A 116 10.57 -1.23 -1.39
CA ALA A 116 11.34 -0.83 -0.21
C ALA A 116 12.80 -1.29 -0.28
N LYS A 117 13.05 -2.56 -0.64
CA LYS A 117 14.41 -3.10 -0.81
C LYS A 117 15.19 -2.39 -1.90
N ALA A 118 14.54 -2.09 -3.04
CA ALA A 118 15.19 -1.39 -4.15
C ALA A 118 15.58 0.05 -3.78
N MET A 119 14.78 0.71 -2.92
CA MET A 119 15.07 2.05 -2.43
C MET A 119 16.18 2.07 -1.36
N VAL A 120 16.27 1.04 -0.51
CA VAL A 120 17.32 0.90 0.51
C VAL A 120 18.66 0.48 -0.11
N GLY A 121 18.65 -0.42 -1.10
CA GLY A 121 19.86 -0.87 -1.80
C GLY A 121 20.50 0.17 -2.73
N ALA A 122 20.00 1.41 -2.74
CA ALA A 122 20.51 2.51 -3.56
C ALA A 122 21.65 3.31 -2.90
N ASP A 123 21.78 3.30 -1.56
CA ASP A 123 22.93 3.89 -0.85
C ASP A 123 22.88 3.61 0.66
N GLU A 124 23.66 2.64 1.16
CA GLU A 124 23.80 2.33 2.60
C GLU A 124 24.41 3.49 3.42
N SER A 125 25.00 4.49 2.75
CA SER A 125 25.63 5.65 3.39
C SER A 125 24.67 6.77 3.82
N SER A 126 23.38 6.68 3.46
CA SER A 126 22.40 7.78 3.60
C SER A 126 21.34 7.58 4.69
N THR A 127 21.32 6.42 5.33
CA THR A 127 20.24 5.97 6.23
C THR A 127 20.09 6.81 7.50
N ASP A 128 21.21 7.34 8.03
CA ASP A 128 21.21 8.16 9.25
C ASP A 128 20.75 9.60 8.98
N THR A 129 20.99 10.12 7.77
CA THR A 129 20.67 11.51 7.40
C THR A 129 19.17 11.71 7.16
N PHE A 130 18.49 10.76 6.52
CA PHE A 130 17.07 10.90 6.20
C PHE A 130 16.17 10.78 7.45
N SER A 131 16.51 9.86 8.37
CA SER A 131 15.80 9.71 9.65
C SER A 131 15.92 10.96 10.53
N ALA A 132 17.05 11.67 10.51
CA ALA A 132 17.23 12.92 11.25
C ALA A 132 16.43 14.12 10.68
N VAL A 133 16.15 14.12 9.38
CA VAL A 133 15.45 15.22 8.69
C VAL A 133 13.92 15.05 8.74
N LEU A 134 13.42 13.82 8.81
CA LEU A 134 11.97 13.51 8.79
C LEU A 134 11.16 14.26 9.87
N PRO A 135 11.57 14.33 11.16
CA PRO A 135 10.82 15.09 12.17
C PRO A 135 10.73 16.59 11.86
N GLN A 136 11.72 17.13 11.13
CA GLN A 136 11.83 18.55 10.79
C GLN A 136 11.02 18.94 9.54
N LEU A 137 10.52 17.97 8.76
CA LEU A 137 9.72 18.27 7.58
C LEU A 137 8.40 18.95 7.97
N PRO A 138 7.95 19.98 7.22
CA PRO A 138 6.66 20.60 7.47
C PRO A 138 5.52 19.59 7.32
N GLU A 139 4.46 19.75 8.09
CA GLU A 139 3.23 19.00 7.83
C GLU A 139 2.66 19.42 6.48
N ILE A 140 2.72 18.53 5.50
CA ILE A 140 2.13 18.74 4.18
C ILE A 140 0.83 17.96 4.07
N THR A 141 -0.21 18.64 3.57
CA THR A 141 -1.46 18.00 3.19
C THR A 141 -1.36 17.40 1.80
N TYR A 142 -2.24 16.45 1.47
CA TYR A 142 -2.29 15.85 0.13
C TYR A 142 -2.47 16.89 -1.00
N LYS A 143 -3.28 17.93 -0.76
CA LYS A 143 -3.44 19.03 -1.74
C LYS A 143 -2.14 19.83 -1.93
N GLN A 144 -1.42 20.10 -0.83
CA GLN A 144 -0.11 20.77 -0.91
C GLN A 144 0.92 19.89 -1.59
N PHE A 145 0.89 18.57 -1.36
CA PHE A 145 1.72 17.61 -2.07
C PHE A 145 1.47 17.65 -3.58
N ILE A 146 0.22 17.53 -4.03
CA ILE A 146 -0.14 17.65 -5.45
C ILE A 146 0.35 18.98 -6.04
N ALA A 147 0.07 20.09 -5.36
CA ALA A 147 0.50 21.41 -5.80
C ALA A 147 2.03 21.49 -5.92
N SER A 148 2.76 20.95 -4.94
CA SER A 148 4.23 20.96 -4.95
C SER A 148 4.80 20.18 -6.14
N LEU A 149 4.20 19.04 -6.50
CA LEU A 149 4.62 18.29 -7.69
C LEU A 149 4.41 19.10 -8.96
N ALA A 150 3.22 19.70 -9.11
CA ALA A 150 2.87 20.50 -10.28
C ALA A 150 3.77 21.74 -10.47
N PHE A 151 4.26 22.34 -9.39
CA PHE A 151 5.19 23.48 -9.47
C PHE A 151 6.66 23.08 -9.63
N THR A 152 7.05 21.89 -9.16
CA THR A 152 8.46 21.47 -9.13
C THR A 152 8.87 20.68 -10.36
N ILE A 153 7.93 19.95 -10.97
CA ILE A 153 8.20 19.04 -12.09
C ILE A 153 7.53 19.62 -13.35
N PRO A 154 8.30 20.07 -14.36
CA PRO A 154 7.74 20.65 -15.58
C PRO A 154 7.01 19.67 -16.51
N ASP A 155 7.20 18.36 -16.31
CA ASP A 155 6.58 17.30 -17.12
C ASP A 155 5.32 16.76 -16.44
N ASP A 156 4.15 17.13 -16.98
CA ASP A 156 2.84 16.68 -16.50
C ASP A 156 2.71 15.15 -16.47
N LYS A 157 3.35 14.43 -17.41
CA LYS A 157 3.32 12.96 -17.41
C LYS A 157 4.08 12.39 -16.22
N ALA A 158 5.24 12.96 -15.90
CA ALA A 158 6.01 12.58 -14.72
C ALA A 158 5.24 12.88 -13.43
N VAL A 159 4.59 14.05 -13.34
CA VAL A 159 3.71 14.41 -12.20
C VAL A 159 2.60 13.38 -12.03
N GLN A 160 1.89 13.05 -13.11
CA GLN A 160 0.78 12.10 -13.05
C GLN A 160 1.24 10.70 -12.64
N LYS A 161 2.42 10.24 -13.10
CA LYS A 161 2.99 8.95 -12.69
C LYS A 161 3.31 8.91 -11.19
N ILE A 162 3.94 9.96 -10.65
CA ILE A 162 4.25 10.04 -9.21
C ILE A 162 2.95 10.08 -8.39
N LEU A 163 1.95 10.82 -8.87
CA LEU A 163 0.64 10.92 -8.23
C LEU A 163 -0.08 9.56 -8.20
N ASN A 164 -0.12 8.86 -9.34
CA ASN A 164 -0.73 7.54 -9.44
C ASN A 164 0.01 6.53 -8.56
N TRP A 165 1.34 6.56 -8.56
CA TRP A 165 2.17 5.69 -7.72
C TRP A 165 1.89 5.92 -6.23
N THR A 166 1.78 7.19 -5.82
CA THR A 166 1.39 7.56 -4.45
C THR A 166 -0.02 7.05 -4.13
N ASN A 167 -0.99 7.28 -5.02
CA ASN A 167 -2.37 6.85 -4.82
C ASN A 167 -2.51 5.33 -4.72
N ALA A 168 -1.79 4.58 -5.55
CA ALA A 168 -1.77 3.13 -5.49
C ALA A 168 -1.31 2.66 -4.10
N SER A 169 -0.23 3.24 -3.57
CA SER A 169 0.20 2.95 -2.20
C SER A 169 -0.83 3.35 -1.13
N LEU A 170 -1.53 4.47 -1.29
CA LEU A 170 -2.59 4.89 -0.35
C LEU A 170 -3.78 3.93 -0.37
N HIS A 171 -4.16 3.39 -1.53
CA HIS A 171 -5.21 2.37 -1.64
C HIS A 171 -4.81 1.07 -0.95
N ILE A 172 -3.56 0.63 -1.07
CA ILE A 172 -3.07 -0.56 -0.36
C ILE A 172 -3.26 -0.38 1.15
N GLU A 173 -2.80 0.74 1.71
CA GLU A 173 -2.89 1.01 3.14
C GLU A 173 -4.35 1.13 3.63
N LEU A 174 -5.20 1.74 2.82
CA LEU A 174 -6.64 1.83 3.08
C LEU A 174 -7.31 0.46 3.16
N VAL A 175 -7.04 -0.42 2.20
CA VAL A 175 -7.62 -1.78 2.18
C VAL A 175 -7.07 -2.62 3.31
N MET A 176 -5.79 -2.48 3.65
CA MET A 176 -5.20 -3.17 4.81
C MET A 176 -5.88 -2.77 6.12
N LEU A 177 -6.11 -1.47 6.32
CA LEU A 177 -6.85 -0.99 7.49
C LEU A 177 -8.31 -1.45 7.49
N ALA A 178 -8.96 -1.50 6.31
CA ALA A 178 -10.32 -2.03 6.19
C ALA A 178 -10.39 -3.52 6.58
N ALA A 179 -9.47 -4.35 6.08
CA ALA A 179 -9.41 -5.77 6.39
C ALA A 179 -9.20 -6.01 7.90
N ASP A 180 -8.31 -5.23 8.50
CA ASP A 180 -8.05 -5.23 9.93
C ASP A 180 -9.29 -4.89 10.77
N ILE A 181 -10.04 -3.86 10.36
CA ILE A 181 -11.31 -3.48 11.01
C ILE A 181 -12.35 -4.58 10.90
N ILE A 182 -12.47 -5.21 9.72
CA ILE A 182 -13.44 -6.30 9.49
C ILE A 182 -13.16 -7.48 10.42
N TYR A 183 -11.89 -7.87 10.52
CA TYR A 183 -11.47 -9.01 11.31
C TYR A 183 -11.58 -8.74 12.81
N ASP A 184 -10.97 -7.65 13.30
CA ASP A 184 -10.89 -7.36 14.74
C ASP A 184 -12.24 -7.07 15.38
N GLU A 185 -13.11 -6.38 14.66
CA GLU A 185 -14.44 -6.04 15.17
C GLU A 185 -15.48 -7.11 14.81
N GLY A 186 -15.08 -8.20 14.15
CA GLY A 186 -15.97 -9.29 13.75
C GLY A 186 -17.13 -8.82 12.85
N LEU A 187 -16.86 -7.85 11.97
CA LEU A 187 -17.92 -7.21 11.18
C LEU A 187 -18.51 -8.17 10.14
N LYS A 188 -19.83 -8.20 10.08
CA LYS A 188 -20.56 -8.95 9.03
C LYS A 188 -20.68 -8.08 7.79
N ILE A 189 -19.68 -8.16 6.92
CA ILE A 189 -19.64 -7.43 5.64
C ILE A 189 -20.17 -8.31 4.49
N PRO A 190 -20.95 -7.76 3.53
CA PRO A 190 -21.36 -8.48 2.34
C PRO A 190 -20.15 -8.96 1.52
N ILE A 191 -20.25 -10.16 0.92
CA ILE A 191 -19.15 -10.73 0.13
C ILE A 191 -18.75 -9.83 -1.05
N LYS A 192 -19.72 -9.15 -1.66
CA LYS A 192 -19.47 -8.17 -2.73
C LYS A 192 -18.49 -7.08 -2.29
N THR A 193 -18.65 -6.53 -1.10
CA THR A 193 -17.77 -5.49 -0.55
C THR A 193 -16.38 -6.05 -0.26
N ILE A 194 -16.27 -7.30 0.22
CA ILE A 194 -14.98 -7.98 0.42
C ILE A 194 -14.27 -8.18 -0.93
N ASN A 195 -15.00 -8.61 -1.96
CA ASN A 195 -14.45 -8.77 -3.31
C ASN A 195 -14.01 -7.43 -3.89
N GLU A 196 -14.78 -6.36 -3.71
CA GLU A 196 -14.38 -5.01 -4.12
C GLU A 196 -13.08 -4.55 -3.45
N LEU A 197 -12.90 -4.84 -2.14
CA LEU A 197 -11.63 -4.59 -1.45
C LEU A 197 -10.49 -5.44 -2.05
N ALA A 198 -10.76 -6.72 -2.33
CA ALA A 198 -9.77 -7.64 -2.88
C ALA A 198 -9.29 -7.21 -4.27
N PHE A 199 -10.19 -6.78 -5.15
CA PHE A 199 -9.82 -6.24 -6.46
C PHE A 199 -9.08 -4.90 -6.33
N LEU A 200 -9.58 -3.99 -5.48
CA LEU A 200 -8.94 -2.68 -5.28
C LEU A 200 -7.47 -2.80 -4.85
N VAL A 201 -7.16 -3.70 -3.91
CA VAL A 201 -5.77 -3.87 -3.46
C VAL A 201 -4.90 -4.61 -4.48
N ALA A 202 -5.46 -5.56 -5.24
CA ALA A 202 -4.74 -6.22 -6.32
C ALA A 202 -4.36 -5.24 -7.43
N ASP A 203 -5.32 -4.44 -7.90
CA ASP A 203 -5.12 -3.41 -8.92
C ASP A 203 -4.10 -2.38 -8.44
N ALA A 204 -4.25 -1.90 -7.20
CA ALA A 204 -3.31 -0.95 -6.61
C ALA A 204 -1.90 -1.53 -6.48
N ALA A 205 -1.75 -2.80 -6.10
CA ALA A 205 -0.43 -3.44 -5.98
C ALA A 205 0.26 -3.62 -7.34
N GLN A 206 -0.52 -3.97 -8.38
CA GLN A 206 -0.03 -4.07 -9.76
C GLN A 206 0.40 -2.70 -10.29
N GLU A 207 -0.45 -1.68 -10.16
CA GLU A 207 -0.16 -0.30 -10.59
C GLU A 207 1.05 0.25 -9.84
N TYR A 208 1.11 0.06 -8.53
CA TYR A 208 2.24 0.48 -7.69
C TYR A 208 3.57 -0.11 -8.18
N SER A 209 3.59 -1.40 -8.49
CA SER A 209 4.80 -2.10 -8.97
C SER A 209 5.19 -1.70 -10.39
N ALA A 210 4.21 -1.54 -11.28
CA ALA A 210 4.42 -1.10 -12.65
C ALA A 210 5.01 0.31 -12.68
N LEU A 211 4.39 1.25 -11.96
CA LEU A 211 4.88 2.62 -11.86
C LEU A 211 6.24 2.71 -11.17
N ALA A 212 6.51 1.90 -10.15
CA ALA A 212 7.84 1.83 -9.55
C ALA A 212 8.91 1.40 -10.57
N THR A 213 8.57 0.52 -11.52
CA THR A 213 9.46 0.13 -12.62
C THR A 213 9.64 1.27 -13.62
N GLU A 214 8.57 1.94 -14.01
CA GLU A 214 8.63 3.09 -14.93
C GLU A 214 9.38 4.29 -14.37
N LEU A 215 9.30 4.51 -13.06
CA LEU A 215 10.05 5.55 -12.34
C LEU A 215 11.52 5.15 -12.10
N GLY A 216 11.93 3.95 -12.51
CA GLY A 216 13.28 3.45 -12.35
C GLY A 216 13.65 3.05 -10.91
N ILE A 217 12.66 2.94 -10.01
CA ILE A 217 12.86 2.46 -8.63
C ILE A 217 13.15 0.97 -8.65
N LEU A 218 12.30 0.20 -9.33
CA LEU A 218 12.55 -1.20 -9.61
C LEU A 218 13.37 -1.30 -10.89
N LYS A 219 14.50 -2.00 -10.83
CA LYS A 219 15.21 -2.37 -12.04
C LYS A 219 14.33 -3.33 -12.83
N SER A 220 13.96 -2.95 -14.05
CA SER A 220 13.50 -3.93 -15.03
C SER A 220 14.63 -4.96 -15.17
N SER A 221 14.36 -6.23 -14.91
CA SER A 221 15.33 -7.32 -15.09
C SER A 221 15.64 -7.60 -16.57
N LEU A 222 15.32 -6.67 -17.47
CA LEU A 222 15.62 -6.76 -18.89
C LEU A 222 16.61 -5.66 -19.27
N PRO A 223 17.90 -5.99 -19.48
CA PRO A 223 18.55 -5.43 -20.66
C PRO A 223 17.67 -5.84 -21.84
N VAL A 224 17.35 -4.90 -22.75
CA VAL A 224 16.67 -5.20 -24.02
C VAL A 224 17.25 -6.51 -24.58
N PRO A 225 16.49 -7.62 -24.62
CA PRO A 225 17.06 -8.89 -25.02
C PRO A 225 17.17 -8.89 -26.54
N SER A 226 18.39 -9.02 -27.04
CA SER A 226 18.62 -9.94 -28.15
C SER A 226 17.89 -11.25 -27.80
N PHE A 227 16.99 -11.69 -28.68
CA PHE A 227 15.99 -12.77 -28.50
C PHE A 227 16.52 -14.16 -28.07
N ALA A 228 17.78 -14.29 -27.68
CA ALA A 228 18.43 -15.59 -27.53
C ALA A 228 18.36 -16.22 -26.14
N THR A 229 18.17 -15.49 -25.04
CA THR A 229 18.18 -16.11 -23.69
C THR A 229 17.43 -15.29 -22.64
N LEU A 230 16.12 -15.53 -22.50
CA LEU A 230 15.34 -15.06 -21.38
C LEU A 230 15.30 -16.14 -20.30
N SER A 231 15.96 -15.89 -19.17
CA SER A 231 15.76 -16.65 -17.93
C SER A 231 14.93 -15.78 -17.00
N PHE A 232 13.65 -16.12 -16.88
CA PHE A 232 12.78 -15.56 -15.86
C PHE A 232 12.81 -16.46 -14.62
N ASP A 233 12.59 -15.85 -13.45
CA ASP A 233 12.30 -16.64 -12.26
C ASP A 233 10.96 -17.36 -12.48
N ASN A 234 11.03 -18.68 -12.63
CA ASN A 234 9.88 -19.53 -12.90
C ASN A 234 8.82 -19.42 -11.80
N ALA A 235 9.20 -19.02 -10.58
CA ALA A 235 8.24 -18.79 -9.51
C ALA A 235 7.33 -17.59 -9.80
N PHE A 236 7.91 -16.48 -10.28
CA PHE A 236 7.16 -15.25 -10.59
C PHE A 236 6.21 -15.43 -11.78
N ILE A 237 6.67 -16.07 -12.86
CA ILE A 237 5.81 -16.35 -14.02
C ILE A 237 4.66 -17.28 -13.62
N LYS A 238 4.96 -18.30 -12.82
CA LYS A 238 3.95 -19.27 -12.38
C LYS A 238 2.90 -18.60 -11.48
N GLU A 239 3.31 -17.69 -10.61
CA GLU A 239 2.42 -16.95 -9.72
C GLU A 239 1.57 -15.91 -10.47
N GLN A 240 2.15 -15.13 -11.40
CA GLN A 240 1.40 -14.20 -12.25
C GLN A 240 0.37 -14.94 -13.12
N LYS A 241 0.76 -16.11 -13.63
CA LYS A 241 -0.16 -16.98 -14.38
C LYS A 241 -1.29 -17.49 -13.48
N GLN A 242 -0.99 -17.94 -12.27
CA GLN A 242 -2.02 -18.39 -11.32
C GLN A 242 -2.99 -17.27 -10.94
N LEU A 243 -2.52 -16.03 -10.75
CA LEU A 243 -3.39 -14.89 -10.44
C LEU A 243 -4.26 -14.50 -11.64
N ALA A 244 -3.72 -14.54 -12.85
CA ALA A 244 -4.50 -14.32 -14.06
C ALA A 244 -5.55 -15.43 -14.27
N ASP A 245 -5.18 -16.68 -14.02
CA ASP A 245 -6.07 -17.84 -14.13
C ASP A 245 -7.20 -17.76 -13.07
N LEU A 246 -6.89 -17.39 -11.83
CA LEU A 246 -7.90 -17.14 -10.77
C LEU A 246 -8.86 -16.01 -11.14
N GLY A 247 -8.36 -14.92 -11.73
CA GLY A 247 -9.20 -13.81 -12.21
C GLY A 247 -10.14 -14.21 -13.35
N LEU A 248 -9.71 -15.13 -14.23
CA LEU A 248 -10.53 -15.66 -15.32
C LEU A 248 -11.58 -16.67 -14.82
N ASP A 249 -11.24 -17.49 -13.84
CA ASP A 249 -12.16 -18.43 -13.21
C ASP A 249 -13.27 -17.68 -12.45
N ASP A 250 -12.93 -16.61 -11.73
CA ASP A 250 -13.92 -15.74 -11.08
C ASP A 250 -14.82 -15.00 -12.08
N TYR A 251 -14.27 -14.57 -13.23
CA TYR A 251 -15.07 -13.94 -14.29
C TYR A 251 -16.04 -14.94 -14.95
N SER A 252 -15.57 -16.15 -15.23
CA SER A 252 -16.40 -17.21 -15.84
C SER A 252 -17.47 -17.75 -14.90
N GLY A 253 -17.18 -17.87 -13.60
CA GLY A 253 -18.17 -18.26 -12.58
C GLY A 253 -19.29 -17.24 -12.39
N ASN A 254 -19.03 -15.96 -12.65
CA ASN A 254 -20.06 -14.92 -12.60
C ASN A 254 -20.94 -14.87 -13.87
N LEU A 255 -20.44 -15.31 -15.03
CA LEU A 255 -21.21 -15.42 -16.27
C LEU A 255 -22.18 -16.63 -16.30
N ILE A 256 -21.94 -17.64 -15.46
CA ILE A 256 -22.77 -18.85 -15.37
C ILE A 256 -23.94 -18.67 -14.37
N ASN A 257 -23.89 -17.61 -13.55
CA ASN A 257 -24.90 -17.31 -12.51
C ASN A 257 -25.78 -16.08 -12.82
N GLU A 258 -25.76 -15.58 -14.07
CA GLU A 258 -26.80 -14.68 -14.64
C GLU A 258 -27.84 -15.50 -15.43
#